data_AF-A0A816FAR0-F1
#
_entry.id   AF-A0A816FAR0-F1
#
_cell.length_a   1.000
_cell.length_b   1.000
_cell.length_c   1.000
_cell.angle_alpha   90.00
_cell.angle_beta   90.00
_cell.angle_gamma   90.00
#
_symmetry.space_group_name_H-M   'P 1'
#
loop_
_entity.id
_entity.type
_entity.pdbx_description
1 polymer ?
#
loop_
_entity_poly.entity_id
_entity_poly.type
_entity_poly.pdbx_seq_one_letter_code
_entity_poly.pdbx_strand_id
1 'polypeptide(L)'
;MIIYLNYQSEVTAYFPRRQNEKKENQVEKYRRYRIGELPDIEIRYSGIIIPSQALPQYYNHIAPLLYATLFASIFNSLEDKLLPDEYFYLIHIIQYPFDLILSQ
;
A
#
# COMPACT_ATOMS: atom_id res chain seq x y z
N MET A 1 -44.59 12.89 -27.39
CA MET A 1 -43.51 13.80 -26.91
C MET A 1 -42.80 13.26 -25.66
N ILE A 2 -43.53 12.84 -24.62
CA ILE A 2 -42.96 12.30 -23.36
C ILE A 2 -42.04 11.08 -23.57
N ILE A 3 -42.42 10.14 -24.45
CA ILE A 3 -41.63 8.92 -24.74
C ILE A 3 -40.26 9.25 -25.34
N TYR A 4 -40.19 10.23 -26.24
CA TYR A 4 -38.94 10.69 -26.84
C TYR A 4 -38.03 11.41 -25.84
N LEU A 5 -38.61 12.18 -24.92
CA LEU A 5 -37.86 12.88 -23.87
C LEU A 5 -37.23 11.88 -22.89
N ASN A 6 -37.94 10.81 -22.52
CA ASN A 6 -37.38 9.72 -21.71
C ASN A 6 -36.29 8.93 -22.44
N TYR A 7 -36.46 8.69 -23.75
CA TYR A 7 -35.41 8.02 -24.54
C TYR A 7 -34.12 8.86 -24.60
N GLN A 8 -34.24 10.18 -24.79
CA GLN A 8 -33.07 11.07 -24.82
C GLN A 8 -32.40 11.20 -23.45
N SER A 9 -33.16 11.19 -22.35
CA SER A 9 -32.58 11.22 -20.99
C SER A 9 -31.86 9.91 -20.62
N GLU A 10 -32.37 8.75 -21.04
CA GLU A 10 -31.68 7.47 -20.84
C GLU A 10 -30.38 7.37 -21.66
N VAL A 11 -30.39 7.80 -22.92
CA VAL A 11 -29.21 7.78 -23.80
C VAL A 11 -28.12 8.73 -23.28
N THR A 12 -28.49 9.90 -22.76
CA THR A 12 -27.53 10.86 -22.19
C THR A 12 -26.97 10.39 -20.84
N ALA A 13 -27.74 9.65 -20.04
CA ALA A 13 -27.27 9.05 -18.79
C ALA A 13 -26.41 7.78 -18.98
N TYR A 14 -26.51 7.15 -20.15
CA TYR A 14 -25.83 5.87 -20.44
C TYR A 14 -24.30 5.99 -20.55
N PHE A 15 -23.80 7.05 -21.19
CA PHE A 15 -22.35 7.28 -21.32
C PHE A 15 -21.63 7.53 -19.99
N PRO A 16 -22.10 8.43 -19.11
CA PRO A 16 -21.48 8.64 -17.80
C PRO A 16 -21.61 7.40 -16.90
N ARG A 17 -22.74 6.66 -16.95
CA ARG A 17 -22.86 5.37 -16.24
C ARG A 17 -21.79 4.37 -16.69
N ARG A 18 -21.63 4.15 -18.00
CA ARG A 18 -20.59 3.25 -18.52
C ARG A 18 -19.17 3.70 -18.20
N GLN A 19 -18.91 5.00 -18.09
CA GLN A 19 -17.60 5.51 -17.65
C GLN A 19 -17.36 5.23 -16.16
N ASN A 20 -18.38 5.37 -15.32
CA ASN A 20 -18.29 5.07 -13.89
C ASN A 20 -18.14 3.56 -13.65
N GLU A 21 -18.93 2.71 -14.31
CA GLU A 21 -18.80 1.25 -14.25
C GLU A 21 -17.42 0.78 -14.70
N LYS A 22 -16.83 1.42 -15.73
CA LYS A 22 -15.46 1.14 -16.15
C LYS A 22 -14.42 1.58 -15.13
N LYS A 23 -14.66 2.63 -14.35
CA LYS A 23 -13.75 3.10 -13.29
C LYS A 23 -13.87 2.21 -12.04
N GLU A 24 -15.08 1.84 -11.66
CA GLU A 24 -15.36 0.96 -10.52
C GLU A 24 -14.84 -0.45 -10.74
N ASN A 25 -14.89 -0.96 -11.98
CA ASN A 25 -14.34 -2.26 -12.34
C ASN A 25 -12.85 -2.20 -12.74
N GLN A 26 -12.20 -1.03 -12.68
CA GLN A 26 -10.77 -0.92 -12.97
C GLN A 26 -9.96 -1.24 -11.73
N VAL A 27 -9.17 -2.33 -11.81
CA VAL A 27 -8.17 -2.64 -10.80
C VAL A 27 -7.05 -1.60 -10.85
N GLU A 28 -6.80 -0.94 -9.73
CA GLU A 28 -5.69 0.01 -9.60
C GLU A 28 -4.35 -0.72 -9.77
N LYS A 29 -3.49 -0.17 -10.64
CA LYS A 29 -2.14 -0.70 -10.86
C LYS A 29 -1.13 0.19 -10.14
N TYR A 30 -0.42 -0.37 -9.17
CA TYR A 30 0.66 0.32 -8.44
C TYR A 30 1.98 0.42 -9.20
N ARG A 31 2.10 -0.24 -10.36
CA ARG A 31 3.29 -0.20 -11.20
C ARG A 31 2.96 -0.22 -12.69
N ARG A 32 3.88 0.35 -13.47
CA ARG A 32 3.88 0.21 -14.93
C ARG A 32 4.60 -1.08 -15.28
N TYR A 33 3.95 -1.92 -16.07
CA TYR A 33 4.52 -3.17 -16.56
C TYR A 33 5.00 -2.93 -17.99
N ARG A 34 6.25 -3.32 -18.29
CA ARG A 34 6.74 -3.33 -19.66
C ARG A 34 5.97 -4.37 -20.47
N ILE A 35 5.72 -4.06 -21.74
CA ILE A 35 5.11 -4.96 -22.72
C ILE A 35 6.18 -5.24 -23.78
N GLY A 36 6.44 -6.52 -24.05
CA GLY A 36 7.46 -6.99 -24.98
C GLY A 36 7.71 -8.49 -24.80
N GLU A 37 8.56 -9.08 -25.65
CA GLU A 37 8.84 -10.52 -25.61
C GLU A 37 9.73 -10.95 -24.43
N LEU A 38 10.59 -10.04 -23.96
CA LEU A 38 11.50 -10.31 -22.86
C LEU A 38 10.91 -9.85 -21.52
N PRO A 39 11.21 -10.57 -20.42
CA PRO A 39 10.75 -10.19 -19.09
C PRO A 39 11.34 -8.84 -18.65
N ASP A 40 10.63 -8.18 -17.75
CA ASP A 40 11.09 -6.93 -17.15
C ASP A 40 12.17 -7.23 -16.10
N ILE A 41 13.43 -7.16 -16.51
CA ILE A 41 14.59 -7.55 -15.68
C ILE A 41 14.98 -6.48 -14.66
N GLU A 42 14.65 -5.21 -14.89
CA GLU A 42 14.98 -4.10 -13.99
C GLU A 42 13.73 -3.41 -13.49
N ILE A 43 13.29 -3.82 -12.30
CA ILE A 43 12.15 -3.22 -11.64
C ILE A 43 12.66 -2.08 -10.76
N ARG A 44 12.21 -0.85 -11.03
CA ARG A 44 12.50 0.31 -10.17
C ARG A 44 11.98 0.07 -8.75
N TYR A 45 12.71 0.55 -7.74
CA TYR A 45 12.33 0.41 -6.34
C TYR A 45 10.89 0.86 -6.05
N SER A 46 10.43 1.96 -6.65
CA SER A 46 9.05 2.43 -6.50
C SER A 46 8.01 1.41 -6.97
N GLY A 47 8.33 0.62 -8.00
CA GLY A 47 7.51 -0.47 -8.50
C GLY A 47 7.42 -1.69 -7.57
N ILE A 48 8.15 -1.69 -6.45
CA ILE A 48 8.12 -2.71 -5.39
C ILE A 48 7.59 -2.11 -4.08
N ILE A 49 8.14 -0.95 -3.68
CA ILE A 49 7.82 -0.30 -2.39
C ILE A 49 6.34 0.07 -2.31
N ILE A 50 5.80 0.75 -3.34
CA ILE A 50 4.41 1.22 -3.33
C ILE A 50 3.42 0.04 -3.24
N PRO A 51 3.50 -1.00 -4.08
CA PRO A 51 2.65 -2.19 -3.91
C PRO A 51 2.81 -2.86 -2.54
N SER A 52 4.05 -2.94 -2.02
CA SER A 52 4.31 -3.57 -0.72
C SER A 52 3.66 -2.82 0.45
N GLN A 53 3.54 -1.50 0.36
CA GLN A 53 2.84 -0.67 1.35
C GLN A 53 1.31 -0.72 1.20
N ALA A 54 0.81 -0.91 -0.03
CA ALA A 54 -0.62 -1.05 -0.29
C ALA A 54 -1.19 -2.41 0.16
N LEU A 55 -0.41 -3.49 0.02
CA LEU A 55 -0.83 -4.86 0.36
C LEU A 55 -1.40 -5.04 1.79
N PRO A 56 -0.75 -4.52 2.85
CA PRO A 56 -1.27 -4.56 4.22
C PRO A 56 -2.67 -3.99 4.42
N GLN A 57 -3.10 -3.04 3.58
CA GLN A 57 -4.41 -2.38 3.69
C GLN A 57 -5.55 -3.32 3.32
N TYR A 58 -5.26 -4.34 2.50
CA TYR A 58 -6.24 -5.32 2.03
C TYR A 58 -6.11 -6.66 2.76
N TYR A 59 -4.94 -6.96 3.32
CA TYR A 59 -4.65 -8.24 3.96
C TYR A 59 -4.05 -8.06 5.36
N ASN A 60 -4.88 -8.24 6.38
CA ASN A 60 -4.53 -8.00 7.79
C ASN A 60 -3.34 -8.81 8.31
N HIS A 61 -3.01 -9.96 7.72
CA HIS A 61 -1.86 -10.79 8.14
C HIS A 61 -0.52 -10.28 7.58
N ILE A 62 -0.54 -9.48 6.51
CA ILE A 62 0.67 -8.95 5.88
C ILE A 62 1.21 -7.77 6.69
N ALA A 63 0.34 -6.94 7.28
CA ALA A 63 0.77 -5.77 8.04
C ALA A 63 1.72 -6.12 9.21
N PRO A 64 1.40 -7.09 10.09
CA PRO A 64 2.30 -7.48 11.17
C PRO A 64 3.61 -8.07 10.67
N LEU A 65 3.57 -8.88 9.61
CA LEU A 65 4.77 -9.48 9.02
C LEU A 65 5.71 -8.41 8.44
N LEU A 66 5.16 -7.49 7.65
CA LEU A 66 5.92 -6.39 7.06
C LEU A 66 6.52 -5.50 8.15
N TYR A 67 5.71 -5.14 9.15
CA TYR A 67 6.17 -4.35 10.30
C TYR A 67 7.30 -5.05 11.05
N ALA A 68 7.10 -6.30 11.47
CA ALA A 68 8.09 -7.05 12.25
C ALA A 68 9.41 -7.20 11.49
N THR A 69 9.35 -7.49 10.19
CA THR A 69 10.54 -7.65 9.35
C THR A 69 11.30 -6.33 9.21
N LEU A 70 10.60 -5.22 8.91
CA LEU A 70 11.23 -3.90 8.80
C LEU A 70 11.79 -3.42 10.13
N PHE A 71 11.00 -3.56 11.21
CA PHE A 71 11.41 -3.14 12.54
C PHE A 71 12.66 -3.89 12.98
N ALA A 72 12.67 -5.23 12.91
CA ALA A 72 13.85 -6.03 13.28
C ALA A 72 15.07 -5.69 12.41
N SER A 73 14.88 -5.52 11.10
CA SER A 73 15.98 -5.17 10.20
C SER A 73 16.59 -3.80 10.53
N ILE A 74 15.76 -2.79 10.80
CA ILE A 74 16.22 -1.44 11.16
C ILE A 74 16.90 -1.50 12.52
N PHE A 75 16.26 -2.12 13.51
CA PHE A 75 16.75 -2.21 14.88
C PHE A 75 18.11 -2.90 14.96
N ASN A 76 18.28 -4.04 14.28
CA ASN A 76 19.56 -4.74 14.21
C ASN A 76 20.63 -3.90 13.48
N SER A 77 20.24 -3.15 12.45
CA SER A 77 21.16 -2.25 11.72
C SER A 77 21.61 -1.04 12.56
N LEU A 78 20.95 -0.75 13.68
CA LEU A 78 21.31 0.35 14.58
C LEU A 78 22.32 -0.05 15.64
N GLU A 79 22.40 -1.34 16.00
CA GLU A 79 23.38 -1.85 16.97
C GLU A 79 24.82 -1.52 16.55
N ASP A 80 25.13 -1.68 15.26
CA ASP A 80 26.46 -1.36 14.71
C ASP A 80 26.71 0.14 14.48
N LYS A 81 25.68 0.98 14.58
CA LYS A 81 25.75 2.41 14.22
C LYS A 81 25.74 3.36 15.41
N LEU A 82 25.27 2.90 16.56
CA LEU A 82 25.10 3.72 17.75
C LEU A 82 26.18 3.38 18.79
N LEU A 83 26.53 4.38 19.60
CA LEU A 83 27.34 4.11 20.79
C LEU A 83 26.51 3.28 21.79
N PRO A 84 27.15 2.49 22.67
CA PRO A 84 26.43 1.65 23.63
C PRO A 84 25.39 2.42 24.45
N ASP A 85 25.75 3.59 24.98
CA ASP A 85 24.85 4.40 25.80
C ASP A 85 23.62 4.91 25.01
N GLU A 86 23.82 5.30 23.75
CA GLU A 86 22.74 5.73 22.86
C GLU A 86 21.80 4.58 22.51
N TYR A 87 22.37 3.38 22.30
CA TYR A 87 21.61 2.17 22.02
C TYR A 87 20.77 1.74 23.23
N PHE A 88 21.33 1.78 24.45
CA PHE A 88 20.58 1.51 25.69
C PHE A 88 19.45 2.53 25.90
N TYR A 89 19.71 3.81 25.66
CA TYR A 89 18.68 4.84 25.75
C TYR A 89 17.54 4.61 24.72
N LEU A 90 17.89 4.23 23.49
CA LEU A 90 16.92 3.90 22.44
C LEU A 90 16.06 2.68 22.80
N ILE A 91 16.65 1.61 23.35
CA ILE A 91 15.90 0.46 23.86
C ILE A 91 14.86 0.93 24.87
N HIS A 92 15.26 1.76 25.82
CA HIS A 92 14.37 2.24 26.86
C HIS A 92 13.21 3.07 26.28
N ILE A 93 13.48 3.96 25.31
CA ILE A 93 12.44 4.73 24.62
C ILE A 93 11.45 3.81 23.91
N ILE A 94 11.93 2.77 23.24
CA ILE A 94 11.09 1.87 22.45
C ILE A 94 10.23 0.97 23.35
N GLN A 95 10.76 0.52 24.49
CA GLN A 95 10.03 -0.36 25.42
C GLN A 95 8.80 0.31 26.03
N TYR A 96 8.91 1.59 26.43
CA TYR A 96 7.82 2.29 27.14
C TYR A 96 6.48 2.29 26.38
N PRO A 97 6.41 2.62 25.07
CA PRO A 97 5.19 2.50 24.29
C PRO A 97 4.62 1.08 24.22
N PHE A 98 5.47 0.05 24.10
CA PHE A 98 5.00 -1.33 24.06
C PHE A 98 4.40 -1.75 25.40
N ASP A 99 5.05 -1.40 26.50
CA ASP A 99 4.54 -1.66 27.86
C ASP A 99 3.17 -0.99 28.05
N LEU A 100 3.04 0.26 27.60
CA LEU A 100 1.77 0.99 27.65
C LEU A 100 0.67 0.32 26.81
N ILE A 101 0.99 -0.17 25.62
CA ILE A 101 0.03 -0.84 24.73
C ILE A 101 -0.39 -2.21 25.29
N LEU A 102 0.56 -2.96 25.87
CA LEU A 102 0.32 -4.31 26.39
C LEU A 102 -0.31 -4.34 27.79
N SER A 103 -0.24 -3.22 28.51
CA SER A 103 -0.87 -3.05 29.83
C SER A 103 -2.36 -2.67 29.79
N GLN A 104 -2.91 -2.38 28.60
CA GLN A 104 -4.33 -2.10 28.37
C GLN A 104 -5.14 -3.39 28.19
#